data_AF-A0A5M6I927-F1
#
_entry.id   AF-A0A5M6I927-F1
#
_cell.length_a   1.000
_cell.length_b   1.000
_cell.length_c   1.000
_cell.angle_alpha   90.00
_cell.angle_beta   90.00
_cell.angle_gamma   90.00
#
_symmetry.space_group_name_H-M   'P 1'
#
loop_
_entity.id
_entity.type
_entity.pdbx_description
1 polymer ?
#
loop_
_entity_poly.entity_id
_entity_poly.type
_entity_poly.pdbx_seq_one_letter_code
_entity_poly.pdbx_strand_id
1 'polypeptide(L)'
;MLSAYAEEHSPDLASDAARETLAYNIDALLGFWGAKTVSQISGEMCRAYAAHRQRAAGTVHRELSVLSAAMGHAVKAERLDARRPMWMPAKGPGRERWLTRQEAAALLRAARTEPQCRAHLPLFILLGLYGGARPGAILELRWDQVDLARGRID
;
A
#
# COMPACT_ATOMS: atom_id res chain seq x y z
N MET A 1 -10.46 -13.02 15.80
CA MET A 1 -10.42 -13.30 14.35
C MET A 1 -9.41 -12.41 13.62
N LEU A 2 -9.53 -11.08 13.65
CA LEU A 2 -8.56 -10.18 13.01
C LEU A 2 -7.15 -10.28 13.62
N SER A 3 -7.05 -10.35 14.95
CA SER A 3 -5.75 -10.54 15.63
C SER A 3 -5.10 -11.88 15.28
N ALA A 4 -5.89 -12.97 15.32
CA ALA A 4 -5.40 -14.30 14.90
C ALA A 4 -4.93 -14.31 13.44
N TYR A 5 -5.64 -13.64 12.53
CA TYR A 5 -5.19 -13.47 11.15
C TYR A 5 -3.88 -12.69 11.05
N ALA A 6 -3.71 -11.63 11.85
CA ALA A 6 -2.45 -10.88 11.89
C ALA A 6 -1.28 -11.77 12.32
N GLU A 7 -1.44 -12.51 13.40
CA GLU A 7 -0.42 -13.38 13.98
C GLU A 7 -0.04 -14.53 13.04
N GLU A 8 -1.04 -15.13 12.39
CA GLU A 8 -0.83 -16.28 11.50
C GLU A 8 -0.32 -15.87 10.12
N HIS A 9 -0.73 -14.70 9.59
CA HIS A 9 -0.40 -14.29 8.23
C HIS A 9 0.81 -13.34 8.13
N SER A 10 1.12 -12.57 9.17
CA SER A 10 2.28 -11.66 9.18
C SER A 10 3.63 -12.34 8.90
N PRO A 11 3.91 -13.57 9.39
CA PRO A 11 5.15 -14.28 9.08
C PRO A 11 5.34 -14.56 7.59
N ASP A 12 4.25 -14.83 6.87
CA ASP A 12 4.26 -15.17 5.43
C ASP A 12 4.47 -13.95 4.52
N LEU A 13 4.40 -12.74 5.07
CA LEU A 13 4.60 -11.52 4.28
C LEU A 13 6.07 -11.32 3.94
N ALA A 14 6.32 -11.04 2.65
CA ALA A 14 7.66 -10.95 2.08
C ALA A 14 8.49 -9.75 2.54
N SER A 15 7.90 -8.73 3.19
CA SER A 15 8.62 -7.54 3.64
C SER A 15 8.02 -6.91 4.90
N ASP A 16 8.85 -6.19 5.66
CA ASP A 16 8.41 -5.46 6.86
C ASP A 16 7.38 -4.37 6.51
N ALA A 17 7.56 -3.66 5.39
CA ALA A 17 6.58 -2.69 4.91
C ALA A 17 5.19 -3.31 4.66
N ALA A 18 5.14 -4.57 4.22
CA ALA A 18 3.88 -5.30 4.06
C ALA A 18 3.24 -5.63 5.42
N ARG A 19 4.05 -6.02 6.41
CA ARG A 19 3.60 -6.28 7.79
C ARG A 19 3.06 -5.01 8.46
N GLU A 20 3.77 -3.89 8.31
CA GLU A 20 3.32 -2.57 8.80
C GLU A 20 2.00 -2.14 8.15
N THR A 21 1.88 -2.35 6.84
CA THR A 21 0.63 -2.06 6.10
C THR A 21 -0.52 -2.93 6.61
N LEU A 22 -0.28 -4.23 6.85
CA LEU A 22 -1.28 -5.11 7.43
C LEU A 22 -1.69 -4.65 8.83
N ALA A 23 -0.72 -4.36 9.70
CA ALA A 23 -0.95 -3.89 11.06
C ALA A 23 -1.79 -2.60 11.08
N TYR A 24 -1.44 -1.62 10.24
CA TYR A 24 -2.21 -0.38 10.07
C TYR A 24 -3.68 -0.66 9.70
N ASN A 25 -3.91 -1.55 8.71
CA ASN A 25 -5.26 -1.87 8.28
C ASN A 25 -6.05 -2.60 9.37
N ILE A 26 -5.41 -3.49 10.13
CA ILE A 26 -6.05 -4.22 11.22
C ILE A 26 -6.41 -3.28 12.37
N ASP A 27 -5.50 -2.40 12.76
CA ASP A 27 -5.77 -1.37 13.79
C ASP A 27 -6.97 -0.49 13.38
N ALA A 28 -6.99 -0.04 12.13
CA ALA A 28 -8.11 0.74 11.58
C ALA A 28 -9.44 -0.05 11.54
N LEU A 29 -9.41 -1.38 11.45
CA LEU A 29 -10.60 -2.22 11.52
C LEU A 29 -11.05 -2.45 12.97
N LEU A 30 -10.11 -2.64 13.91
CA LEU A 30 -10.40 -2.99 15.30
C LEU A 30 -11.26 -1.92 16.00
N GLY A 31 -11.05 -0.64 15.70
CA GLY A 31 -11.85 0.44 16.29
C GLY A 31 -13.36 0.34 16.04
N PHE A 32 -13.79 -0.24 14.91
CA PHE A 32 -15.21 -0.40 14.58
C PHE A 32 -15.67 -1.86 14.71
N TRP A 33 -14.83 -2.82 14.34
CA TRP A 33 -15.17 -4.24 14.25
C TRP A 33 -14.76 -5.05 15.48
N GLY A 34 -13.88 -4.54 16.35
CA GLY A 34 -13.28 -5.32 17.43
C GLY A 34 -14.28 -5.93 18.42
N ALA A 35 -15.36 -5.21 18.72
CA ALA A 35 -16.44 -5.70 19.59
C ALA A 35 -17.55 -6.47 18.85
N LYS A 36 -17.44 -6.62 17.52
CA LYS A 36 -18.48 -7.21 16.68
C LYS A 36 -18.17 -8.66 16.34
N THR A 37 -19.21 -9.47 16.24
CA THR A 37 -19.07 -10.87 15.81
C THR A 37 -19.05 -10.97 14.30
N VAL A 38 -18.49 -12.06 13.78
CA VAL A 38 -18.53 -12.38 12.34
C VAL A 38 -19.97 -12.43 11.82
N SER A 39 -20.92 -12.82 12.66
CA SER A 39 -22.33 -12.89 12.27
C SER A 39 -22.94 -11.50 11.98
N GLN A 40 -22.36 -10.44 12.52
CA GLN A 40 -22.79 -9.07 12.27
C GLN A 40 -22.21 -8.49 10.98
N ILE A 41 -21.31 -9.20 10.29
CA ILE A 41 -20.77 -8.74 9.00
C ILE A 41 -21.86 -8.83 7.93
N SER A 42 -22.20 -7.65 7.38
CA SER A 42 -23.17 -7.48 6.30
C SER A 42 -22.74 -6.32 5.40
N GLY A 43 -23.33 -6.24 4.20
CA GLY A 43 -23.09 -5.11 3.29
C GLY A 43 -23.47 -3.75 3.89
N GLU A 44 -24.50 -3.71 4.74
CA GLU A 44 -24.90 -2.51 5.49
C GLU A 44 -23.81 -2.10 6.50
N MET A 45 -23.27 -3.07 7.24
CA MET A 45 -22.18 -2.81 8.20
C MET A 45 -20.88 -2.38 7.51
N CYS A 46 -20.59 -2.90 6.31
CA CYS A 46 -19.47 -2.40 5.51
C CYS A 46 -19.67 -0.93 5.08
N ARG A 47 -20.89 -0.52 4.73
CA ARG A 47 -21.21 0.88 4.43
C ARG A 47 -21.15 1.77 5.67
N ALA A 48 -21.63 1.27 6.81
CA ALA A 48 -21.52 1.96 8.09
C ALA A 48 -20.05 2.16 8.50
N TYR A 49 -19.21 1.14 8.30
CA TYR A 49 -17.75 1.27 8.49
C TYR A 49 -17.16 2.35 7.58
N ALA A 50 -17.50 2.35 6.29
CA ALA A 50 -17.01 3.35 5.34
C ALA A 50 -17.38 4.79 5.77
N ALA A 51 -18.61 4.98 6.27
CA ALA A 51 -19.07 6.26 6.81
C ALA A 51 -18.33 6.65 8.10
N HIS A 52 -18.12 5.70 9.02
CA HIS A 52 -17.40 5.91 10.27
C HIS A 52 -15.91 6.24 10.03
N ARG A 53 -15.28 5.57 9.05
CA ARG A 53 -13.85 5.66 8.80
C ARG A 53 -13.41 7.03 8.27
N GLN A 54 -14.29 7.74 7.55
CA GLN A 54 -14.03 9.07 6.97
C GLN A 54 -12.71 9.17 6.18
N ARG A 55 -12.39 8.13 5.39
CA ARG A 55 -11.22 8.10 4.50
C ARG A 55 -11.64 7.92 3.05
N ALA A 56 -10.69 8.14 2.13
CA ALA A 56 -10.90 7.92 0.71
C ALA A 56 -11.36 6.48 0.45
N ALA A 57 -12.23 6.30 -0.56
CA ALA A 57 -12.79 5.00 -0.93
C ALA A 57 -11.71 3.92 -1.16
N GLY A 58 -10.55 4.30 -1.72
CA GLY A 58 -9.42 3.38 -1.91
C GLY A 58 -8.81 2.86 -0.61
N THR A 59 -8.77 3.67 0.45
CA THR A 59 -8.30 3.24 1.78
C THR A 59 -9.29 2.27 2.40
N VAL A 60 -10.58 2.64 2.41
CA VAL A 60 -11.65 1.79 2.93
C VAL A 60 -11.73 0.46 2.17
N HIS A 61 -11.56 0.49 0.85
CA HIS A 61 -11.49 -0.74 0.04
C HIS A 61 -10.37 -1.66 0.53
N ARG A 62 -9.16 -1.13 0.78
CA ARG A 62 -8.02 -1.95 1.24
C ARG A 62 -8.29 -2.54 2.61
N GLU A 63 -8.78 -1.74 3.55
CA GLU A 63 -9.15 -2.19 4.90
C GLU A 63 -10.22 -3.31 4.83
N LEU A 64 -11.30 -3.11 4.08
CA LEU A 64 -12.34 -4.15 3.92
C LEU A 64 -11.83 -5.38 3.16
N SER A 65 -10.84 -5.24 2.28
CA SER A 65 -10.17 -6.39 1.63
C SER A 65 -9.38 -7.22 2.64
N VAL A 66 -8.73 -6.59 3.62
CA VAL A 66 -8.05 -7.27 4.74
C VAL A 66 -9.08 -8.03 5.59
N LEU A 67 -10.22 -7.42 5.91
CA LEU A 67 -11.32 -8.10 6.61
C LEU A 67 -11.82 -9.33 5.81
N SER A 68 -11.94 -9.20 4.48
CA SER A 68 -12.34 -10.30 3.61
C SER A 68 -11.33 -11.44 3.60
N ALA A 69 -10.04 -11.10 3.57
CA ALA A 69 -8.94 -12.05 3.59
C ALA A 69 -8.90 -12.80 4.94
N ALA A 70 -9.08 -12.07 6.05
CA ALA A 70 -9.18 -12.65 7.38
C ALA A 70 -10.36 -13.64 7.47
N MET A 71 -11.53 -13.32 6.90
CA MET A 71 -12.66 -14.28 6.86
C MET A 71 -12.29 -15.52 6.06
N GLY A 72 -11.61 -15.33 4.94
CA GLY A 72 -11.08 -16.42 4.15
C GLY A 72 -10.10 -17.31 4.88
N HIS A 73 -9.22 -16.71 5.68
CA HIS A 73 -8.28 -17.43 6.53
C HIS A 73 -9.02 -18.25 7.59
N ALA A 74 -9.99 -17.64 8.27
CA ALA A 74 -10.78 -18.31 9.28
C ALA A 74 -11.60 -19.50 8.73
N VAL A 75 -12.10 -19.41 7.50
CA VAL A 75 -12.75 -20.56 6.82
C VAL A 75 -11.74 -21.67 6.54
N LYS A 76 -10.55 -21.34 6.03
CA LYS A 76 -9.49 -22.34 5.79
C LYS A 76 -9.00 -23.03 7.08
N ALA A 77 -9.03 -22.31 8.19
CA ALA A 77 -8.67 -22.81 9.51
C ALA A 77 -9.85 -23.47 10.25
N GLU A 78 -10.97 -23.75 9.57
CA GLU A 78 -12.17 -24.40 10.13
C GLU A 78 -12.80 -23.66 11.33
N ARG A 79 -12.55 -22.34 11.45
CA ARG A 79 -13.14 -21.46 12.48
C ARG A 79 -14.45 -20.83 12.04
N LEU A 80 -14.76 -20.89 10.75
CA LEU A 80 -15.98 -20.38 10.12
C LEU A 80 -16.41 -21.35 9.02
N ASP A 81 -17.71 -21.60 8.92
CA ASP A 81 -18.24 -22.48 7.87
C ASP A 81 -18.12 -21.87 6.47
N ALA A 82 -18.35 -20.56 6.37
CA ALA A 82 -18.33 -19.84 5.10
C ALA A 82 -18.04 -18.34 5.26
N ARG A 83 -17.59 -17.71 4.17
CA ARG A 83 -17.43 -16.26 4.10
C ARG A 83 -18.78 -15.57 3.99
N ARG A 84 -18.92 -14.41 4.63
CA ARG A 84 -20.09 -13.53 4.50
C ARG A 84 -19.95 -12.63 3.26
N PRO A 85 -21.04 -12.34 2.54
CA PRO A 85 -21.02 -11.34 1.48
C PRO A 85 -20.75 -9.95 2.08
N MET A 86 -19.84 -9.21 1.45
CA MET A 86 -19.47 -7.86 1.86
C MET A 86 -19.62 -6.89 0.70
N TRP A 87 -20.03 -5.67 1.04
CA TRP A 87 -19.98 -4.57 0.09
C TRP A 87 -18.56 -3.98 0.08
N MET A 88 -18.06 -3.67 -1.13
CA MET A 88 -16.80 -2.96 -1.33
C MET A 88 -17.11 -1.60 -1.97
N PRO A 89 -16.49 -0.49 -1.49
CA PRO A 89 -16.55 0.76 -2.21
C PRO A 89 -15.88 0.62 -3.58
N ALA A 90 -16.38 1.30 -4.60
CA ALA A 90 -15.74 1.29 -5.91
C ALA A 90 -14.31 1.86 -5.80
N LYS A 91 -13.36 1.21 -6.47
CA LYS A 91 -12.01 1.78 -6.60
C LYS A 91 -12.14 3.05 -7.44
N GLY A 92 -11.69 4.17 -6.90
CA GLY A 92 -11.56 5.41 -7.67
C GLY A 92 -10.59 5.23 -8.84
N PRO A 93 -10.64 6.13 -9.85
CA PRO A 93 -9.70 6.10 -10.94
C PRO A 93 -8.26 6.15 -10.41
N GLY A 94 -7.35 5.46 -11.10
CA GLY A 94 -5.93 5.58 -10.81
C GLY A 94 -5.45 7.02 -10.95
N ARG A 95 -4.29 7.34 -10.38
CA ARG A 95 -3.65 8.63 -10.68
C ARG A 95 -3.17 8.59 -12.13
N GLU A 96 -3.80 9.38 -12.99
CA GLU A 96 -3.48 9.46 -14.43
C GLU A 96 -2.54 10.61 -14.79
N ARG A 97 -2.18 11.49 -13.83
CA ARG A 97 -1.28 12.61 -14.11
C ARG A 97 0.18 12.16 -14.14
N TRP A 98 0.86 12.41 -15.25
CA TRP A 98 2.33 12.37 -15.37
C TRP A 98 2.91 13.77 -15.51
N LEU A 99 4.22 13.91 -15.26
CA LEU A 99 4.94 15.15 -15.48
C LEU A 99 5.14 15.38 -16.98
N THR A 100 4.86 16.59 -17.44
CA THR A 100 5.34 17.07 -18.74
C THR A 100 6.85 17.24 -18.73
N ARG A 101 7.47 17.34 -19.92
CA ARG A 101 8.91 17.62 -20.04
C ARG A 101 9.32 18.93 -19.33
N GLN A 102 8.47 19.96 -19.40
CA GLN A 102 8.73 21.25 -18.77
C GLN A 102 8.64 21.16 -17.24
N GLU A 103 7.64 20.45 -16.71
CA GLU A 103 7.52 20.21 -15.26
C GLU A 103 8.68 19.36 -14.73
N ALA A 104 9.10 18.32 -15.47
CA ALA A 104 10.26 17.51 -15.11
C ALA A 104 11.54 18.36 -15.06
N ALA A 105 11.74 19.26 -16.03
CA ALA A 105 12.86 20.19 -16.03
C ALA A 105 12.77 21.20 -14.87
N ALA A 106 11.58 21.69 -14.55
CA ALA A 106 11.37 22.59 -13.41
C ALA A 106 11.66 21.89 -12.08
N LEU A 107 11.18 20.66 -11.90
CA LEU A 107 11.45 19.83 -10.73
C LEU A 107 12.95 19.59 -10.55
N LEU A 108 13.67 19.24 -11.63
CA LEU A 108 15.12 19.04 -11.57
C LEU A 108 15.87 20.32 -11.24
N ARG A 109 15.46 21.48 -11.78
CA ARG A 109 16.07 22.78 -11.44
C ARG A 109 15.87 23.11 -9.96
N ALA A 110 14.66 22.95 -9.44
CA ALA A 110 14.36 23.19 -8.02
C ALA A 110 15.17 22.25 -7.11
N ALA A 111 15.28 20.98 -7.47
CA ALA A 111 16.07 20.00 -6.71
C ALA A 111 17.56 20.35 -6.64
N ARG A 112 18.11 21.01 -7.67
CA ARG A 112 19.52 21.45 -7.66
C ARG A 112 19.78 22.63 -6.72
N THR A 113 18.75 23.43 -6.46
CA THR A 113 18.84 24.61 -5.60
C THR A 113 18.39 24.36 -4.16
N GLU A 114 17.68 23.25 -3.89
CA GLU A 114 17.17 22.89 -2.56
C GLU A 114 18.31 22.57 -1.58
N PRO A 115 18.59 23.42 -0.58
CA PRO A 115 19.76 23.25 0.29
C PRO A 115 19.78 21.94 1.06
N GLN A 116 18.61 21.39 1.41
CA GLN A 116 18.51 20.20 2.25
C GLN A 116 18.92 18.92 1.53
N CYS A 117 18.75 18.85 0.20
CA CYS A 117 18.88 17.58 -0.53
C CYS A 117 19.51 17.72 -1.93
N ARG A 118 20.02 18.89 -2.31
CA ARG A 118 20.70 19.11 -3.61
C ARG A 118 21.84 18.15 -3.92
N ALA A 119 22.44 17.52 -2.91
CA ALA A 119 23.55 16.57 -3.08
C ALA A 119 23.11 15.25 -3.74
N HIS A 120 21.86 14.82 -3.56
CA HIS A 120 21.39 13.50 -4.02
C HIS A 120 20.05 13.55 -4.77
N LEU A 121 19.17 14.50 -4.46
CA LEU A 121 17.84 14.58 -5.07
C LEU A 121 17.88 14.74 -6.61
N PRO A 122 18.77 15.56 -7.22
CA PRO A 122 18.87 15.64 -8.67
C PRO A 122 19.21 14.30 -9.33
N LEU A 123 20.11 13.52 -8.73
CA LEU A 123 20.50 12.20 -9.24
C LEU A 123 19.33 11.23 -9.13
N PHE A 124 18.65 11.20 -7.99
CA PHE A 124 17.45 10.38 -7.77
C PHE A 124 16.37 10.66 -8.84
N ILE A 125 16.09 11.94 -9.13
CA ILE A 125 15.14 12.34 -10.16
C ILE A 125 15.58 11.86 -11.54
N LEU A 126 16.86 12.02 -11.89
CA LEU A 126 17.37 11.59 -13.19
C LEU A 126 17.28 10.07 -13.38
N LEU A 127 17.66 9.29 -12.36
CA LEU A 127 17.53 7.83 -12.40
C LEU A 127 16.07 7.40 -12.56
N GLY A 128 15.14 8.05 -11.86
CA GLY A 128 13.72 7.77 -12.00
C GLY A 128 13.15 8.13 -13.37
N LEU A 129 13.50 9.31 -13.91
CA LEU A 129 12.98 9.77 -15.20
C LEU A 129 13.54 8.99 -16.40
N TYR A 130 14.83 8.63 -16.37
CA TYR A 130 15.49 7.96 -17.50
C TYR A 130 15.51 6.43 -17.38
N GLY A 131 15.57 5.90 -16.15
CA GLY A 131 15.58 4.46 -15.92
C GLY A 131 14.19 3.85 -15.75
N GLY A 132 13.16 4.65 -15.48
CA GLY A 132 11.81 4.14 -15.17
C GLY A 132 11.76 3.24 -13.94
N ALA A 133 12.80 3.28 -13.10
CA ALA A 133 12.93 2.44 -11.92
C ALA A 133 11.98 2.91 -10.80
N ARG A 134 11.50 1.95 -10.00
CA ARG A 134 10.71 2.26 -8.80
C ARG A 134 11.63 2.94 -7.77
N PRO A 135 11.11 3.87 -6.95
CA PRO A 135 11.88 4.54 -5.90
C PRO A 135 12.70 3.60 -5.02
N GLY A 136 12.12 2.48 -4.57
CA GLY A 136 12.82 1.49 -3.76
C GLY A 136 14.05 0.91 -4.45
N ALA A 137 13.93 0.53 -5.73
CA ALA A 137 15.05 0.00 -6.52
C ALA A 137 16.18 1.03 -6.68
N ILE A 138 15.85 2.31 -6.82
CA ILE A 138 16.86 3.39 -6.89
C ILE A 138 17.58 3.55 -5.56
N LEU A 139 16.86 3.46 -4.44
CA LEU A 139 17.43 3.62 -3.10
C LEU A 139 18.26 2.40 -2.65
N GLU A 140 17.94 1.22 -3.16
CA GLU A 140 18.65 -0.03 -2.88
C GLU A 140 19.81 -0.29 -3.86
N LEU A 141 19.97 0.57 -4.87
CA LEU A 141 20.98 0.42 -5.92
C LEU A 141 22.41 0.47 -5.36
N ARG A 142 23.23 -0.50 -5.77
CA ARG A 142 24.65 -0.63 -5.38
C ARG A 142 25.57 -0.40 -6.57
N TRP A 143 26.85 -0.12 -6.30
CA TRP A 143 27.83 0.21 -7.33
C TRP A 143 28.18 -0.96 -8.26
N ASP A 144 28.10 -2.19 -7.78
CA ASP A 144 28.30 -3.42 -8.54
C ASP A 144 27.17 -3.69 -9.56
N GLN A 145 26.02 -3.03 -9.39
CA GLN A 145 24.88 -3.04 -10.30
C GLN A 145 24.96 -1.96 -11.39
N VAL A 146 26.04 -1.17 -11.43
CA VAL A 146 26.20 -0.05 -12.37
C VAL A 146 27.29 -0.36 -13.40
N ASP A 147 26.89 -0.60 -14.65
CA ASP A 147 27.79 -0.74 -15.78
C ASP A 147 27.67 0.48 -16.71
N LEU A 148 28.53 1.48 -16.48
CA LEU A 148 28.56 2.69 -17.30
C LEU A 148 29.10 2.46 -18.72
N ALA A 149 29.89 1.41 -18.95
CA ALA A 149 30.39 1.09 -20.29
C ALA A 149 29.28 0.52 -21.18
N ARG A 150 28.36 -0.23 -20.57
CA ARG A 150 27.17 -0.78 -21.26
C ARG A 150 25.92 0.09 -21.11
N GLY A 151 25.98 1.14 -20.28
CA GLY A 151 24.85 2.03 -20.00
C GLY A 151 23.70 1.34 -19.27
N ARG A 152 24.01 0.39 -18.37
CA ARG A 152 23.03 -0.44 -17.64
C ARG A 152 23.14 -0.23 -16.13
N ILE A 153 21.98 -0.34 -15.49
CA ILE A 153 21.81 -0.24 -14.05
C ILE A 153 20.79 -1.32 -13.66
N ASP A 154 21.28 -2.50 -13.24
CA ASP A 154 20.48 -3.68 -12.84
C ASP A 154 21.13 -4.51 -11.72
#